data_AF-M1CSY5-F1
#
_entry.id   AF-M1CSY5-F1
#
_cell.length_a   1.000
_cell.length_b   1.000
_cell.length_c   1.000
_cell.angle_alpha   90.00
_cell.angle_beta   90.00
_cell.angle_gamma   90.00
#
_symmetry.space_group_name_H-M   'P 1'
#
loop_
_entity.id
_entity.type
_entity.pdbx_description
1 polymer ?
#
loop_
_entity_poly.entity_id
_entity_poly.type
_entity_poly.pdbx_seq_one_letter_code
_entity_poly.pdbx_strand_id
1 'polypeptide(L)'
;MEGNRNCYSDEHYIPTFFYMLDPTGISNWSVTHVDWSEGKWHPKSYVRKDITYELMKNITSISENVHVTSDARKEVQINPCLWNGNQRPCYLFARKFLPEALDSLLQLYPNYTSI
;
A
#
# COMPACT_ATOMS: atom_id res chain seq x y z
N MET A 1 -3.87 -27.94 -9.25
CA MET A 1 -3.00 -26.76 -9.16
C MET A 1 -1.87 -27.12 -8.21
N GLU A 2 -0.63 -27.20 -8.69
CA GLU A 2 0.52 -27.48 -7.81
C GLU A 2 0.63 -26.39 -6.73
N GLY A 3 0.81 -26.82 -5.47
CA GLY A 3 1.24 -25.94 -4.39
C GLY A 3 0.17 -25.16 -3.61
N ASN A 4 -1.10 -25.60 -3.58
CA ASN A 4 -2.17 -24.98 -2.76
C ASN A 4 -2.18 -23.43 -2.84
N ARG A 5 -1.97 -22.90 -4.06
CA ARG A 5 -1.92 -21.46 -4.31
C ARG A 5 -3.33 -20.92 -4.28
N ASN A 6 -3.65 -20.14 -3.26
CA ASN A 6 -4.90 -19.38 -3.21
C ASN A 6 -4.84 -18.31 -4.29
N CYS A 7 -5.81 -18.35 -5.21
CA CYS A 7 -5.93 -17.41 -6.32
C CYS A 7 -7.25 -16.68 -6.19
N TYR A 8 -7.19 -15.38 -5.86
CA TYR A 8 -8.36 -14.52 -5.76
C TYR A 8 -8.47 -13.70 -7.05
N SER A 9 -9.58 -13.87 -7.77
CA SER A 9 -9.74 -13.30 -9.11
C SER A 9 -9.56 -11.78 -9.12
N ASP A 10 -10.09 -11.10 -8.11
CA ASP A 10 -10.00 -9.65 -7.92
C ASP A 10 -8.58 -9.14 -7.64
N GLU A 11 -7.70 -9.98 -7.08
CA GLU A 11 -6.29 -9.63 -6.85
C GLU A 11 -5.41 -9.76 -8.11
N HIS A 12 -5.86 -10.51 -9.11
CA HIS A 12 -5.04 -10.85 -10.29
C HIS A 12 -5.61 -10.39 -11.63
N TYR A 13 -6.93 -10.41 -11.81
CA TYR A 13 -7.56 -10.20 -13.12
C TYR A 13 -7.25 -8.83 -13.69
N ILE A 14 -7.51 -7.76 -12.92
CA ILE A 14 -7.32 -6.38 -13.37
C ILE A 14 -5.84 -6.06 -13.65
N PRO A 15 -4.88 -6.35 -12.74
CA PRO A 15 -3.47 -6.13 -13.04
C PRO A 15 -2.99 -6.91 -14.26
N THR A 16 -3.39 -8.18 -14.39
CA THR A 16 -2.99 -9.03 -15.52
C THR A 16 -3.55 -8.49 -16.84
N PHE A 17 -4.83 -8.14 -16.86
CA PHE A 17 -5.49 -7.61 -18.05
C PHE A 17 -4.84 -6.31 -18.54
N PHE A 18 -4.59 -5.35 -17.64
CA PHE A 18 -3.93 -4.11 -18.04
C PHE A 18 -2.48 -4.32 -18.48
N TYR A 19 -1.74 -5.22 -17.82
CA TYR A 19 -0.38 -5.55 -18.23
C TYR A 19 -0.32 -6.15 -19.64
N MET A 20 -1.31 -6.96 -20.03
CA MET A 20 -1.41 -7.49 -21.40
C MET A 20 -1.73 -6.41 -22.44
N LEU A 21 -2.46 -5.36 -22.06
CA LEU A 21 -2.89 -4.30 -22.98
C LEU A 21 -1.82 -3.20 -23.15
N ASP A 22 -1.28 -2.70 -22.05
CA ASP A 22 -0.27 -1.64 -22.04
C ASP A 22 0.60 -1.77 -20.78
N PRO A 23 1.67 -2.58 -20.83
CA PRO A 23 2.57 -2.76 -19.69
C PRO A 23 3.38 -1.49 -19.39
N THR A 24 3.45 -0.52 -20.32
CA THR A 24 4.19 0.73 -20.15
C THR A 24 3.35 1.87 -19.58
N GLY A 25 2.03 1.78 -19.71
CA GLY A 25 1.07 2.77 -19.21
C GLY A 25 0.59 2.53 -17.77
N ILE A 26 1.01 1.44 -17.13
CA ILE A 26 0.66 1.12 -15.74
C ILE A 26 1.87 1.09 -14.81
N SER A 27 1.62 1.40 -13.53
CA SER A 27 2.59 1.22 -12.46
C SER A 27 2.45 -0.16 -11.81
N ASN A 28 3.55 -0.74 -11.35
CA ASN A 28 3.56 -2.02 -10.64
C ASN A 28 3.13 -1.91 -9.16
N TRP A 29 2.57 -0.77 -8.74
CA TRP A 29 2.08 -0.54 -7.39
C TRP A 29 0.74 0.22 -7.39
N SER A 30 0.03 0.14 -6.27
CA SER A 30 -1.22 0.88 -6.05
C SER A 30 -0.98 2.15 -5.24
N VAL A 31 -1.86 3.15 -5.39
CA VAL A 31 -1.83 4.39 -4.61
C VAL A 31 -2.34 4.23 -3.17
N THR A 32 -2.59 3.01 -2.70
CA THR A 32 -3.05 2.74 -1.33
C THR A 32 -1.94 2.11 -0.51
N HIS A 33 -1.55 2.78 0.58
CA HIS A 33 -0.68 2.20 1.59
C HIS A 33 -1.40 1.07 2.33
N VAL A 34 -0.73 -0.07 2.43
CA VAL A 34 -1.22 -1.25 3.14
C VAL A 34 -0.07 -1.81 3.97
N ASP A 35 -0.28 -1.95 5.28
CA ASP A 35 0.74 -2.47 6.18
C ASP A 35 0.69 -4.00 6.27
N TRP A 36 1.65 -4.64 5.62
CA TRP A 36 1.85 -6.09 5.58
C TRP A 36 2.91 -6.59 6.57
N SER A 37 3.38 -5.75 7.50
CA SER A 37 4.46 -6.10 8.44
C SER A 37 4.16 -7.35 9.29
N GLU A 38 2.90 -7.68 9.51
CA GLU A 38 2.48 -8.87 10.26
C GLU A 38 2.58 -10.19 9.47
N GLY A 39 2.71 -10.13 8.14
CA GLY A 39 2.83 -11.33 7.29
C GLY A 39 1.63 -12.30 7.34
N LYS A 40 0.45 -11.80 7.74
CA LYS A 40 -0.80 -12.58 7.79
C LYS A 40 -1.54 -12.52 6.45
N TRP A 41 -2.61 -13.29 6.31
CA TRP A 41 -3.55 -13.26 5.18
C TRP A 41 -4.25 -11.91 4.99
N HIS A 42 -4.27 -11.08 6.03
CA HIS A 42 -4.87 -9.75 6.00
C HIS A 42 -3.85 -8.75 6.53
N PRO A 43 -3.86 -7.51 6.01
CA PRO A 43 -2.96 -6.48 6.49
C PRO A 43 -3.32 -6.05 7.91
N LYS A 44 -2.34 -5.42 8.58
CA LYS A 44 -2.51 -4.86 9.91
C LYS A 44 -3.70 -3.91 9.94
N SER A 45 -4.47 -4.00 11.03
CA SER A 45 -5.56 -3.07 11.30
C SER A 45 -5.10 -2.04 12.33
N TYR A 46 -5.17 -0.75 11.98
CA TYR A 46 -4.85 0.34 12.89
C TYR A 46 -6.03 0.61 13.81
N VAL A 47 -5.77 0.56 15.11
CA VAL A 47 -6.72 0.97 16.16
C VAL A 47 -6.48 2.42 16.55
N ARG A 48 -7.38 3.01 17.35
CA ARG A 48 -7.28 4.38 17.86
C ARG A 48 -5.90 4.75 18.40
N LYS A 49 -5.28 3.88 19.21
CA LYS A 49 -3.97 4.12 19.83
C LYS A 49 -2.81 4.17 18.83
N ASP A 50 -2.98 3.61 17.64
CA ASP A 50 -1.94 3.62 16.60
C ASP A 50 -1.95 4.94 15.82
N ILE A 51 -3.06 5.70 15.88
CA ILE A 51 -3.23 6.94 15.12
C ILE A 51 -2.47 8.07 15.81
N THR A 52 -1.22 8.25 15.38
CA THR A 52 -0.32 9.30 15.86
C THR A 52 0.10 10.22 14.73
N TYR A 53 0.54 11.44 15.07
CA TYR A 53 1.14 12.36 14.10
C TYR A 53 2.34 11.72 13.38
N GLU A 54 3.13 10.95 14.11
CA GLU A 54 4.28 10.22 13.56
C GLU A 54 3.85 9.17 12.53
N LEU A 55 2.78 8.41 12.80
CA LEU A 55 2.25 7.46 11.82
C LEU A 55 1.85 8.17 10.53
N MET A 56 1.10 9.27 10.63
CA MET A 56 0.64 10.05 9.48
C MET A 56 1.82 10.62 8.68
N LYS A 57 2.83 11.16 9.39
CA LYS A 57 4.07 11.66 8.77
C LYS A 57 4.83 10.54 8.07
N ASN A 58 4.93 9.37 8.68
CA ASN A 58 5.65 8.24 8.12
C ASN A 58 4.98 7.75 6.83
N ILE A 59 3.65 7.53 6.83
CA ILE A 59 2.92 7.01 5.66
C ILE A 59 3.03 7.96 4.46
N THR A 60 2.92 9.26 4.70
CA THR A 60 2.92 10.28 3.63
C THR A 60 4.32 10.67 3.15
N SER A 61 5.37 10.36 3.94
CA SER A 61 6.76 10.57 3.54
C SER A 61 7.34 9.38 2.75
N ILE A 62 6.56 8.31 2.51
CA ILE A 62 7.02 7.16 1.75
C ILE A 62 7.21 7.55 0.28
N SER A 63 8.44 7.38 -0.19
CA SER A 63 8.83 7.66 -1.58
C SER A 63 9.34 6.43 -2.35
N GLU A 64 9.36 5.28 -1.67
CA GLU A 64 9.74 4.00 -2.25
C GLU A 64 8.61 2.98 -2.03
N ASN A 65 8.30 2.21 -3.07
CA ASN A 65 7.42 1.07 -2.97
C ASN A 65 8.25 -0.19 -2.69
N VAL A 66 7.85 -0.93 -1.66
CA VAL A 66 8.45 -2.22 -1.31
C VAL A 66 7.47 -3.32 -1.70
N HIS A 67 7.90 -4.21 -2.57
CA HIS A 67 7.16 -5.41 -2.96
C HIS A 67 7.87 -6.65 -2.45
N VAL A 68 7.12 -7.55 -1.81
CA VAL A 68 7.65 -8.81 -1.27
C VAL A 68 6.88 -9.97 -1.89
N THR A 69 7.59 -10.92 -2.49
CA THR A 69 6.96 -12.10 -3.09
C THR A 69 6.41 -13.06 -2.03
N SER A 70 5.36 -13.79 -2.39
CA SER A 70 4.71 -14.79 -1.53
C SER A 70 5.29 -16.20 -1.66
N ASP A 71 6.31 -16.39 -2.49
CA ASP A 71 6.98 -17.68 -2.69
C ASP A 71 7.78 -18.14 -1.46
N ALA A 72 8.13 -19.43 -1.42
CA ALA A 72 8.93 -20.02 -0.34
C ALA A 72 10.27 -19.28 -0.14
N ARG A 73 10.85 -18.79 -1.24
CA ARG A 73 11.95 -17.82 -1.21
C ARG A 73 11.37 -16.42 -1.36
N LYS A 74 11.44 -15.64 -0.28
CA LYS A 74 11.02 -14.24 -0.30
C LYS A 74 12.04 -13.40 -1.06
N GLU A 75 11.57 -12.70 -2.06
CA GLU A 75 12.32 -11.67 -2.78
C GLU A 75 11.73 -10.30 -2.45
N VAL A 76 12.61 -9.33 -2.23
CA VAL A 76 12.22 -7.95 -1.90
C VAL A 76 12.65 -7.05 -3.05
N GLN A 77 11.70 -6.35 -3.63
CA GLN A 77 11.93 -5.35 -4.66
C GLN A 77 11.61 -3.98 -4.07
N ILE A 78 12.52 -3.03 -4.28
CA ILE A 78 12.36 -1.64 -3.82
C ILE A 78 12.47 -0.76 -5.05
N ASN A 79 11.40 -0.01 -5.34
CA ASN A 79 11.33 0.88 -6.48
C ASN A 79 10.97 2.29 -6.04
N PRO A 80 11.68 3.33 -6.52
CA PRO A 80 11.26 4.70 -6.27
C PRO A 80 9.92 4.97 -6.97
N CYS A 81 9.04 5.72 -6.31
CA CYS A 81 7.75 6.10 -6.87
C CYS A 81 7.93 7.26 -7.85
N LEU A 82 8.26 6.91 -9.09
CA LEU A 82 8.49 7.85 -10.17
C LEU A 82 7.29 7.89 -11.12
N TRP A 83 6.83 9.10 -11.44
CA TRP A 83 5.84 9.35 -12.49
C TRP A 83 6.46 10.26 -13.54
N ASN A 84 6.61 9.78 -14.77
CA ASN A 84 7.30 10.48 -15.86
C ASN A 84 8.69 11.02 -15.43
N GLY A 85 9.48 10.20 -14.73
CA GLY A 85 10.81 10.54 -14.24
C GLY A 85 10.85 11.46 -13.02
N ASN A 86 9.70 11.95 -12.54
CA ASN A 86 9.63 12.82 -11.36
C ASN A 86 9.17 12.04 -10.14
N GLN A 87 9.80 12.30 -8.99
CA GLN A 87 9.40 11.70 -7.73
C GLN A 87 8.03 12.20 -7.29
N ARG A 88 7.13 11.27 -6.96
CA ARG A 88 5.78 11.54 -6.47
C ARG A 88 5.53 10.75 -5.18
N PRO A 89 4.56 11.18 -4.34
CA PRO A 89 4.11 10.36 -3.22
C PRO A 89 3.67 8.99 -3.71
N CYS A 90 4.12 7.92 -3.05
CA CYS A 90 3.71 6.55 -3.43
C CYS A 90 2.22 6.30 -3.19
N TYR A 91 1.68 6.91 -2.13
CA TYR A 91 0.36 6.61 -1.61
C TYR A 91 -0.47 7.87 -1.40
N LEU A 92 -1.72 7.83 -1.84
CA LEU A 92 -2.75 8.85 -1.63
C LEU A 92 -3.79 8.40 -0.60
N PHE A 93 -3.94 7.08 -0.44
CA PHE A 93 -4.86 6.45 0.49
C PHE A 93 -4.11 5.50 1.42
N ALA A 94 -4.73 5.12 2.53
CA ALA A 94 -4.21 4.09 3.42
C ALA A 94 -5.35 3.23 3.98
N ARG A 95 -5.03 1.97 4.30
CA ARG A 95 -5.91 1.01 5.00
C ARG A 95 -5.04 0.11 5.88
N LYS A 96 -5.56 -0.56 6.91
CA LYS A 96 -6.97 -0.79 7.30
C LYS A 96 -7.22 -0.12 8.64
N PHE A 97 -7.99 0.94 8.67
CA PHE A 97 -8.36 1.63 9.92
C PHE A 97 -9.64 1.01 10.47
N LEU A 98 -9.66 0.68 11.76
CA LEU A 98 -10.87 0.24 12.43
C LEU A 98 -11.79 1.43 12.74
N PRO A 99 -13.10 1.22 12.93
CA PRO A 99 -14.05 2.32 13.16
C PRO A 99 -13.66 3.26 14.32
N GLU A 100 -13.07 2.73 15.38
CA GLU A 100 -12.62 3.51 16.54
C GLU A 100 -11.46 4.49 16.24
N ALA A 101 -10.76 4.31 15.12
CA ALA A 101 -9.68 5.19 14.67
C ALA A 101 -10.19 6.48 14.01
N LEU A 102 -11.47 6.55 13.62
CA LEU A 102 -12.04 7.64 12.84
C LEU A 102 -11.85 9.01 13.50
N ASP A 103 -12.21 9.14 14.77
CA ASP A 103 -12.15 10.43 15.47
C ASP A 103 -10.70 10.96 15.52
N SER A 104 -9.73 10.10 15.80
CA SER A 104 -8.31 10.47 15.85
C SER A 104 -7.78 10.87 14.47
N LEU A 105 -8.21 10.18 13.41
CA LEU A 105 -7.86 10.54 12.03
C LEU A 105 -8.40 11.93 11.67
N LEU A 106 -9.67 12.20 11.97
CA LEU A 106 -10.29 13.50 11.71
C LEU A 106 -9.64 14.64 12.50
N GLN A 107 -9.17 14.37 13.71
CA GLN A 107 -8.45 15.37 14.53
C GLN A 107 -7.06 15.71 13.98
N LEU A 108 -6.36 14.74 13.41
CA LEU A 108 -4.98 14.94 12.92
C LEU A 108 -4.92 15.46 11.47
N TYR A 109 -5.93 15.17 10.64
CA TYR A 109 -5.93 15.52 9.23
C TYR A 109 -5.78 17.04 8.93
N PRO A 110 -6.41 17.97 9.68
CA PRO A 110 -6.24 19.41 9.46
C PRO A 110 -4.80 19.90 9.69
N ASN A 111 -4.07 19.26 10.61
CA ASN A 111 -2.68 19.61 10.91
C ASN A 111 -1.70 19.10 9.84
N TYR A 112 -2.15 18.22 8.94
CA TYR A 112 -1.32 17.63 7.89
C TYR A 112 -1.55 18.22 6.51
N THR A 113 -2.69 18.89 6.29
CA THR A 113 -3.08 19.49 5.00
C THR A 113 -2.58 20.93 4.81
N SER A 114 -1.81 21.47 5.76
CA SER A 114 -1.26 22.84 5.70
C SER A 114 0.08 22.95 4.95
N ILE A 115 0.35 22.06 3.99
CA ILE A 115 1.54 22.12 3.11
C ILE A 115 1.15 22.74 1.77
#